data_AF-A0A202B5S2-F1
#
_entry.id   AF-A0A202B5S2-F1
#
_cell.length_a   1.000
_cell.length_b   1.000
_cell.length_c   1.000
_cell.angle_alpha   90.00
_cell.angle_beta   90.00
_cell.angle_gamma   90.00
#
_symmetry.space_group_name_H-M   'P 1'
#
loop_
_entity.id
_entity.type
_entity.pdbx_description
1 polymer ?
#
loop_
_entity_poly.entity_id
_entity_poly.type
_entity_poly.pdbx_seq_one_letter_code
_entity_poly.pdbx_strand_id
1 'polypeptide(L)'
;MDLRTHLNHMDRGEQADFANRCGTTIGYLRKALSTGQLIGPAICVSIERESLGAVTRKELRHDWKMIWPELDLSTSIRTAVNDIYIKKVSGL
;
A
#
# COMPACT_ATOMS: atom_id res chain seq x y z
N MET A 1 4.22 5.32 8.06
CA MET A 1 5.08 4.61 9.04
C MET A 1 5.67 3.42 8.28
N ASP A 2 6.93 3.04 8.51
CA ASP A 2 7.47 1.86 7.81
C ASP A 2 6.98 0.52 8.40
N LEU A 3 7.04 -0.55 7.60
CA LEU A 3 6.57 -1.88 7.99
C LEU A 3 7.32 -2.43 9.22
N ARG A 4 8.61 -2.13 9.35
CA ARG A 4 9.42 -2.62 10.47
C ARG A 4 8.91 -2.04 11.78
N THR A 5 8.66 -0.73 11.79
CA THR A 5 8.11 0.00 12.93
C THR A 5 6.72 -0.51 13.26
N HIS A 6 5.86 -0.73 12.26
CA HIS A 6 4.52 -1.28 12.49
C HIS A 6 4.55 -2.66 13.15
N LEU A 7 5.37 -3.59 12.63
CA LEU A 7 5.50 -4.93 13.21
C LEU A 7 6.10 -4.92 14.62
N ASN A 8 6.98 -3.96 14.93
CA ASN A 8 7.61 -3.89 16.25
C ASN A 8 6.66 -3.38 17.36
N HIS A 9 5.49 -2.84 17.01
CA HIS A 9 4.43 -2.51 17.98
C HIS A 9 3.55 -3.71 18.35
N MET A 10 3.72 -4.84 17.67
CA MET A 10 2.96 -6.07 17.86
C MET A 10 3.79 -7.10 18.61
N ASP A 11 3.14 -7.92 19.43
CA ASP A 11 3.77 -9.13 19.97
C ASP A 11 4.01 -10.19 18.88
N ARG A 12 4.64 -11.32 19.24
CA ARG A 12 5.00 -12.35 18.26
C ARG A 12 3.79 -13.05 17.64
N GLY A 13 2.72 -13.26 18.41
CA GLY A 13 1.48 -13.85 17.93
C GLY A 13 0.77 -12.90 16.98
N GLU A 14 0.63 -11.65 17.39
CA GLU A 14 0.02 -10.57 16.58
C GLU A 14 0.76 -10.37 15.26
N GLN A 15 2.10 -10.43 15.25
CA GLN A 15 2.89 -10.36 14.02
C GLN A 15 2.62 -11.53 13.07
N ALA A 16 2.49 -12.75 13.61
CA ALA A 16 2.20 -13.94 12.81
C ALA A 16 0.79 -13.85 12.22
N ASP A 17 -0.19 -13.44 13.01
CA ASP A 17 -1.58 -13.25 12.57
C ASP A 17 -1.70 -12.14 11.53
N PHE A 18 -1.02 -11.01 11.75
CA PHE A 18 -0.94 -9.93 10.77
C PHE A 18 -0.39 -10.42 9.43
N ALA A 19 0.73 -11.15 9.45
CA ALA A 19 1.32 -11.70 8.23
C ALA A 19 0.39 -12.69 7.52
N ASN A 20 -0.29 -13.55 8.29
CA ASN A 20 -1.27 -14.50 7.75
C ASN A 20 -2.45 -13.78 7.07
N ARG A 21 -3.02 -12.73 7.70
CA ARG A 21 -4.07 -11.90 7.08
C ARG A 21 -3.57 -11.16 5.83
N CYS A 22 -2.28 -10.84 5.77
CA CYS A 22 -1.64 -10.28 4.59
C CYS A 22 -1.41 -11.31 3.46
N GLY A 23 -1.69 -12.60 3.70
CA GLY A 23 -1.46 -13.69 2.74
C GLY A 23 0.01 -14.12 2.64
N THR A 24 0.79 -13.98 3.72
CA THR A 24 2.21 -14.32 3.77
C THR A 24 2.62 -14.84 5.15
N THR A 25 3.93 -14.94 5.42
CA THR A 25 4.47 -15.37 6.73
C THR A 25 5.32 -14.27 7.35
N ILE A 26 5.38 -14.22 8.69
CA ILE A 26 6.26 -13.28 9.39
C ILE A 26 7.74 -13.48 9.02
N GLY A 27 8.14 -14.73 8.76
CA GLY A 27 9.48 -15.05 8.27
C GLY A 27 9.79 -14.42 6.91
N TYR A 28 8.84 -14.47 5.97
CA TYR A 28 8.97 -13.79 4.68
C TYR A 28 9.11 -12.27 4.85
N LEU A 29 8.24 -11.64 5.67
CA LEU A 29 8.30 -10.20 5.90
C LEU A 29 9.61 -9.78 6.56
N ARG A 30 10.07 -10.50 7.60
CA ARG A 30 11.34 -10.22 8.28
C ARG A 30 12.54 -10.43 7.36
N LYS A 31 12.52 -11.48 6.53
CA LYS A 31 13.55 -11.68 5.50
C LYS A 31 13.59 -10.52 4.52
N ALA A 32 12.44 -10.12 3.97
CA ALA A 32 12.36 -9.00 3.03
C ALA A 32 12.90 -7.69 3.64
N LEU A 33 12.52 -7.40 4.89
CA LEU A 33 13.03 -6.25 5.63
C LEU A 33 14.54 -6.33 5.94
N SER A 34 15.11 -7.53 6.07
CA SER A 34 16.53 -7.72 6.35
C SER A 34 17.39 -7.64 5.08
N THR A 35 16.87 -8.12 3.95
CA THR A 35 17.61 -8.21 2.68
C THR A 35 17.31 -7.04 1.73
N GLY A 36 16.31 -6.21 2.05
CA GLY A 36 15.81 -5.19 1.13
C GLY A 36 15.05 -5.78 -0.07
N GLN A 37 14.63 -7.05 0.01
CA GLN A 37 13.87 -7.70 -1.05
C GLN A 37 12.52 -7.00 -1.25
N LEU A 38 12.14 -6.80 -2.51
CA LEU A 38 10.83 -6.28 -2.86
C LEU A 38 9.71 -7.24 -2.46
N ILE A 39 8.75 -6.74 -1.69
CA ILE A 39 7.54 -7.45 -1.31
C ILE A 39 6.58 -7.46 -2.49
N GLY A 40 6.02 -8.62 -2.84
CA GLY A 40 5.13 -8.76 -3.99
C GLY A 40 3.92 -7.79 -3.94
N PRO A 41 3.45 -7.25 -5.08
CA PRO A 41 2.41 -6.21 -5.09
C PRO A 41 1.12 -6.58 -4.34
N ALA A 42 0.63 -7.81 -4.50
CA ALA A 42 -0.57 -8.28 -3.80
C ALA A 42 -0.40 -8.24 -2.27
N ILE A 43 0.78 -8.59 -1.76
CA ILE A 43 1.08 -8.53 -0.33
C ILE A 43 1.14 -7.07 0.13
N CYS A 44 1.70 -6.15 -0.66
CA CYS A 44 1.71 -4.73 -0.32
C CYS A 44 0.31 -4.14 -0.16
N VAL A 45 -0.63 -4.50 -1.05
CA VAL A 45 -2.04 -4.09 -0.93
C VAL A 45 -2.66 -4.63 0.35
N SER A 46 -2.42 -5.91 0.65
CA SER A 46 -2.93 -6.52 1.89
C SER A 46 -2.32 -5.87 3.13
N ILE A 47 -1.01 -5.58 3.16
CA ILE A 47 -0.36 -4.87 4.27
C ILE A 47 -1.02 -3.52 4.51
N GLU A 48 -1.26 -2.73 3.45
CA GLU A 48 -1.91 -1.43 3.58
C GLU A 48 -3.33 -1.55 4.14
N ARG A 49 -4.11 -2.54 3.68
CA ARG A 49 -5.45 -2.81 4.19
C ARG A 49 -5.43 -3.24 5.66
N GLU A 50 -4.62 -4.24 6.01
CA GLU A 50 -4.57 -4.82 7.36
C GLU A 50 -3.94 -3.87 8.38
N SER A 51 -3.08 -2.96 7.95
CA SER A 51 -2.49 -1.90 8.80
C SER A 51 -3.36 -0.65 8.88
N LEU A 52 -4.55 -0.65 8.27
CA LEU A 52 -5.46 0.49 8.19
C LEU A 52 -4.77 1.75 7.64
N GLY A 53 -3.89 1.57 6.65
CA GLY A 53 -3.14 2.64 6.02
C GLY A 53 -1.93 3.15 6.80
N ALA A 54 -1.59 2.57 7.96
CA ALA A 54 -0.39 2.96 8.71
C ALA A 54 0.90 2.68 7.91
N VAL A 55 0.89 1.61 7.11
CA VAL A 55 1.96 1.24 6.18
C VAL A 55 1.39 1.26 4.76
N THR A 56 1.85 2.19 3.93
CA THR A 56 1.33 2.34 2.56
C THR A 56 2.14 1.55 1.54
N ARG A 57 1.52 1.13 0.44
CA ARG A 57 2.22 0.45 -0.66
C ARG A 57 3.26 1.35 -1.35
N LYS A 58 3.13 2.68 -1.22
CA LYS A 58 4.14 3.68 -1.65
C LYS A 58 5.40 3.62 -0.80
N GLU A 59 5.28 3.38 0.51
CA GLU A 59 6.42 3.20 1.41
C GLU A 59 7.09 1.84 1.24
N LEU A 60 6.33 0.80 0.84
CA LEU A 60 6.84 -0.56 0.66
C LEU A 60 7.63 -0.78 -0.63
N ARG A 61 7.39 0.04 -1.66
CA ARG A 61 7.93 -0.18 -3.01
C ARG A 61 8.25 1.13 -3.71
N HIS A 62 9.43 1.21 -4.33
CA HIS A 62 9.84 2.38 -5.11
C HIS A 62 9.19 2.43 -6.51
N ASP A 63 8.81 1.28 -7.07
CA ASP A 63 8.21 1.13 -8.40
C ASP A 63 6.67 1.23 -8.38
N TRP A 64 6.08 1.70 -7.28
CA TRP A 64 4.64 1.75 -7.07
C TRP A 64 3.89 2.47 -8.21
N LYS A 65 4.48 3.49 -8.84
CA LYS A 65 3.85 4.26 -9.93
C LYS A 65 3.56 3.42 -11.17
N MET A 66 4.35 2.38 -11.43
CA MET A 66 4.14 1.48 -12.56
C MET A 66 3.04 0.45 -12.26
N ILE A 67 2.83 0.13 -10.99
CA ILE A 67 1.91 -0.93 -10.55
C ILE A 67 0.52 -0.35 -10.21
N TRP A 68 0.49 0.81 -9.54
CA TRP A 68 -0.71 1.52 -9.10
C TRP A 68 -0.66 3.00 -9.52
N PRO A 69 -0.68 3.29 -10.84
CA PRO A 69 -0.63 4.67 -11.34
C PRO A 69 -1.80 5.53 -10.83
N GLU A 70 -2.92 4.93 -10.47
CA GLU A 70 -4.11 5.59 -9.90
C GLU A 70 -3.86 6.25 -8.55
N LEU A 71 -2.79 5.88 -7.83
CA LEU A 71 -2.42 6.49 -6.55
C LEU A 71 -1.64 7.80 -6.71
N ASP A 72 -1.27 8.19 -7.93
CA ASP A 72 -0.66 9.48 -8.19
C ASP A 72 -1.76 10.56 -8.15
N LEU A 73 -1.70 11.45 -7.16
CA LEU A 73 -2.67 12.54 -6.96
C LEU A 73 -2.77 13.47 -8.16
N SER A 74 -1.72 13.57 -8.98
CA SER A 74 -1.78 14.33 -10.24
C SER A 74 -2.76 13.72 -11.24
N THR A 75 -2.93 12.40 -11.22
CA THR A 75 -3.96 11.68 -11.96
C THR A 75 -5.34 11.97 -11.36
N SER A 76 -5.49 11.86 -10.03
CA SER A 76 -6.78 12.04 -9.36
C SER A 76 -7.36 13.45 -9.51
N ILE A 77 -6.53 14.50 -9.37
CA ILE A 77 -6.97 15.89 -9.54
C ILE A 77 -7.36 16.16 -11.00
N ARG A 78 -6.57 15.68 -11.96
CA ARG A 78 -6.85 15.88 -13.39
C ARG A 78 -8.18 15.25 -13.80
N THR A 79 -8.47 14.03 -13.32
CA THR A 79 -9.75 13.36 -13.57
C THR A 79 -10.91 14.15 -12.96
N ALA A 80 -10.82 14.53 -11.68
CA ALA A 80 -11.88 15.29 -11.02
C ALA A 80 -12.16 16.65 -11.68
N VAL A 81 -11.12 17.37 -12.11
CA VAL A 81 -11.26 18.65 -12.84
C VAL A 81 -11.92 18.44 -14.20
N ASN A 82 -11.53 17.38 -14.94
CA ASN A 82 -12.18 17.04 -16.20
C ASN A 82 -13.68 16.72 -16.01
N ASP A 83 -14.04 15.93 -14.99
CA ASP A 83 -15.44 15.58 -14.73
C ASP A 83 -16.30 16.81 -14.42
N ILE A 84 -15.77 17.77 -13.65
CA ILE A 84 -16.42 19.05 -13.37
C ILE A 84 -16.58 19.88 -14.65
N TYR A 85 -15.53 19.93 -15.48
CA TYR A 85 -15.56 20.66 -16.74
C TYR A 85 -16.61 20.10 -17.70
N ILE A 86 -16.64 18.78 -17.88
CA ILE A 86 -17.63 18.12 -18.76
C ILE A 86 -19.05 18.43 -18.32
N LYS A 87 -19.37 18.28 -17.03
CA LYS A 87 -20.70 18.62 -16.48
C LYS A 87 -21.10 20.06 -16.78
N LYS A 88 -20.15 21.01 -16.63
CA LYS A 88 -20.40 22.43 -16.90
C LYS A 88 -20.67 22.73 -18.38
N VAL A 89 -20.03 21.99 -19.30
CA VAL A 89 -20.17 22.20 -20.75
C VAL A 89 -21.37 21.43 -21.33
N SER A 90 -21.73 20.27 -20.78
CA SER A 90 -22.84 19.44 -21.27
C SER A 90 -24.24 19.90 -20.83
N GLY A 91 -24.35 20.90 -19.94
CA GLY A 91 -25.63 21.44 -19.51
C GLY A 91 -26.53 20.47 -18.72
N LEU A 92 -25.93 19.44 -18.11
CA LEU A 92 -26.58 18.48 -17.20
C LEU A 92 -26.40 18.92 -15.73
#